data_AF-A0A4W5NQ50-F1
#
_entry.id   AF-A0A4W5NQ50-F1
#
_cell.length_a   1.000
_cell.length_b   1.000
_cell.length_c   1.000
_cell.angle_alpha   90.00
_cell.angle_beta   90.00
_cell.angle_gamma   90.00
#
_symmetry.space_group_name_H-M   'P 1'
#
loop_
_entity.id
_entity.type
_entity.pdbx_description
1 polymer ?
#
loop_
_entity_poly.entity_id
_entity_poly.type
_entity_poly.pdbx_seq_one_letter_code
_entity_poly.pdbx_strand_id
1 'polypeptide(L)'
;MREFTCVFNLRFHELNLIKVPLNLLDLLEDRFRYFKTVLPDLLASPGSLLFILDGLDEFKYQLDWNAPDRDISLDSKVPVSELIVVLIKGSLLPESSVILTSRPSTDAPKWFFQCCCVVLGCEEDQVKEYTSKFYKDLKVSEKVYNYILDNDNLFVLSFIPLYCYIICTALAEFFSSQEDSDSRSLELNPPRTVSDVYYCYLFTAVKHHALKGKVERNTPRSEVLSLVMQQLTNLGRLAYGNLLKSKIMFDIQELERYGLTPVDIQSTLLSQILVPLKEERVEMFSFFHLTVQEHLAALYCAINLSKQGHIIQALDFWCFGEIPPPSTSPTPLLSQDLHLDQTRVENLQMFTRFLMGVLRTRLGGQLDGLVLAQWRWAWRGRISPPG
;
A
#
# COMPACT_ATOMS: atom_id res chain seq x y z
N MET A 1 -21.90 24.88 12.77
CA MET A 1 -21.03 23.68 12.80
C MET A 1 -21.49 22.87 14.00
N ARG A 2 -21.85 21.59 13.83
CA ARG A 2 -22.27 20.75 14.97
C ARG A 2 -21.01 20.45 15.81
N GLU A 3 -21.06 20.74 17.10
CA GLU A 3 -19.97 20.44 18.01
C GLU A 3 -20.17 19.03 18.57
N PHE A 4 -19.09 18.25 18.59
CA PHE A 4 -19.07 16.90 19.15
C PHE A 4 -18.20 16.89 20.39
N THR A 5 -18.74 16.36 21.50
CA THR A 5 -18.00 16.18 22.74
C THR A 5 -16.98 15.04 22.62
N CYS A 6 -17.33 14.00 21.84
CA CYS A 6 -16.47 12.85 21.63
C CYS A 6 -16.62 12.28 20.20
N VAL A 7 -15.51 11.78 19.66
CA VAL A 7 -15.44 11.10 18.37
C VAL A 7 -14.85 9.71 18.58
N PHE A 8 -15.61 8.67 18.24
CA PHE A 8 -15.18 7.29 18.29
C PHE A 8 -14.83 6.82 16.88
N ASN A 9 -13.56 6.48 16.64
CA ASN A 9 -13.11 5.91 15.37
C ASN A 9 -12.99 4.38 15.46
N LEU A 10 -13.89 3.66 14.80
CA LEU A 10 -13.97 2.21 14.75
C LEU A 10 -13.60 1.71 13.36
N ARG A 11 -12.43 1.10 13.20
CA ARG A 11 -12.00 0.53 11.90
C ARG A 11 -12.48 -0.90 11.75
N PHE A 12 -13.07 -1.22 10.60
CA PHE A 12 -13.66 -2.54 10.35
C PHE A 12 -12.65 -3.69 10.37
N HIS A 13 -11.41 -3.45 9.93
CA HIS A 13 -10.36 -4.47 10.03
C HIS A 13 -10.09 -4.89 11.49
N GLU A 14 -10.25 -3.99 12.46
CA GLU A 14 -10.09 -4.29 13.89
C GLU A 14 -11.35 -4.97 14.46
N LEU A 15 -12.53 -4.56 14.00
CA LEU A 15 -13.80 -5.20 14.38
C LEU A 15 -13.84 -6.67 13.96
N ASN A 16 -13.14 -7.05 12.89
CA ASN A 16 -12.97 -8.44 12.49
C ASN A 16 -12.32 -9.34 13.56
N LEU A 17 -11.62 -8.78 14.54
CA LEU A 17 -10.99 -9.54 15.62
C LEU A 17 -12.00 -10.02 16.68
N ILE A 18 -13.17 -9.38 16.73
CA ILE A 18 -14.20 -9.69 17.72
C ILE A 18 -14.90 -10.99 17.35
N LYS A 19 -14.78 -11.99 18.22
CA LYS A 19 -15.35 -13.34 18.01
C LYS A 19 -16.57 -13.64 18.87
N VAL A 20 -16.71 -12.94 19.98
CA VAL A 20 -17.75 -13.18 20.98
C VAL A 20 -18.74 -12.02 20.93
N PRO A 21 -20.05 -12.29 21.08
CA PRO A 21 -21.04 -11.23 21.23
C PRO A 21 -20.69 -10.27 22.37
N LEU A 22 -20.89 -8.99 22.14
CA LEU A 22 -20.60 -7.90 23.07
C LEU A 22 -21.62 -6.77 22.90
N ASN A 23 -21.68 -5.88 23.88
CA ASN A 23 -22.49 -4.68 23.80
C ASN A 23 -21.63 -3.46 23.41
N LEU A 24 -22.26 -2.30 23.18
CA LEU A 24 -21.52 -1.10 22.74
C LEU A 24 -20.52 -0.61 23.80
N LEU A 25 -20.88 -0.70 25.09
CA LEU A 25 -20.00 -0.28 26.17
C LEU A 25 -18.76 -1.17 26.23
N ASP A 26 -18.92 -2.48 26.16
CA ASP A 26 -17.82 -3.46 26.11
C ASP A 26 -16.89 -3.15 24.92
N LEU A 27 -17.46 -2.85 23.73
CA LEU A 27 -16.68 -2.48 22.54
C LEU A 27 -15.87 -1.21 22.79
N LEU A 28 -16.50 -0.16 23.31
CA LEU A 28 -15.83 1.12 23.52
C LEU A 28 -14.81 1.06 24.66
N GLU A 29 -15.07 0.30 25.72
CA GLU A 29 -14.12 0.10 26.82
C GLU A 29 -12.87 -0.66 26.38
N ASP A 30 -13.03 -1.71 25.58
CA ASP A 30 -11.90 -2.48 25.05
C ASP A 30 -11.02 -1.59 24.15
N ARG A 31 -11.65 -0.82 23.25
CA ARG A 31 -10.98 -0.02 22.22
C ARG A 31 -10.47 1.34 22.70
N PHE A 32 -11.11 1.92 23.71
CA PHE A 32 -10.83 3.26 24.22
C PHE A 32 -10.69 3.24 25.74
N ARG A 33 -9.77 2.42 26.25
CA ARG A 33 -9.60 2.16 27.70
C ARG A 33 -9.49 3.42 28.57
N TYR A 34 -8.91 4.50 28.05
CA TYR A 34 -8.79 5.78 28.74
C TYR A 34 -10.14 6.49 28.98
N PHE A 35 -11.17 6.14 28.22
CA PHE A 35 -12.52 6.69 28.34
C PHE A 35 -13.44 5.85 29.23
N LYS A 36 -12.99 4.69 29.73
CA LYS A 36 -13.83 3.74 30.47
C LYS A 36 -14.66 4.38 31.59
N THR A 37 -14.09 5.32 32.34
CA THR A 37 -14.79 5.99 33.45
C THR A 37 -15.83 7.00 33.03
N VAL A 38 -15.76 7.52 31.79
CA VAL A 38 -16.66 8.58 31.27
C VAL A 38 -17.62 8.07 30.19
N LEU A 39 -17.44 6.85 29.69
CA LEU A 39 -18.28 6.26 28.64
C LEU A 39 -19.78 6.23 29.00
N PRO A 40 -20.20 5.84 30.22
CA PRO A 40 -21.61 5.87 30.58
C PRO A 40 -22.23 7.27 30.45
N ASP A 41 -21.52 8.30 30.91
CA ASP A 41 -21.97 9.70 30.83
C ASP A 41 -22.03 10.20 29.38
N LEU A 42 -21.05 9.81 28.56
CA LEU A 42 -21.03 10.14 27.13
C LEU A 42 -22.22 9.49 26.40
N LEU A 43 -22.46 8.20 26.65
CA LEU A 43 -23.56 7.45 26.02
C LEU A 43 -24.95 7.93 26.48
N ALA A 44 -25.05 8.58 27.64
CA ALA A 44 -26.28 9.25 28.08
C ALA A 44 -26.62 10.51 27.27
N SER A 45 -25.65 11.07 26.51
CA SER A 45 -25.82 12.27 25.67
C SER A 45 -25.48 12.00 24.19
N PRO A 46 -26.21 11.09 23.51
CA PRO A 46 -25.87 10.60 22.17
C PRO A 46 -25.79 11.70 21.11
N GLY A 47 -26.57 12.77 21.25
CA GLY A 47 -26.56 13.92 20.33
C GLY A 47 -25.22 14.63 20.16
N SER A 48 -24.28 14.41 21.09
CA SER A 48 -22.94 15.00 21.08
C SER A 48 -21.84 14.05 20.60
N LEU A 49 -22.21 12.83 20.18
CA LEU A 49 -21.28 11.79 19.76
C LEU A 49 -21.21 11.65 18.24
N LEU A 50 -20.00 11.41 17.74
CA LEU A 50 -19.73 11.01 16.36
C LEU A 50 -19.04 9.65 16.34
N PHE A 51 -19.60 8.70 15.60
CA PHE A 51 -18.97 7.43 15.27
C PHE A 51 -18.45 7.47 13.84
N ILE A 52 -17.13 7.32 13.68
CA ILE A 52 -16.49 7.10 12.39
C ILE A 52 -16.31 5.59 12.24
N LEU A 53 -17.00 5.00 11.27
CA LEU A 53 -16.92 3.60 10.90
C LEU A 53 -16.07 3.50 9.62
N ASP A 54 -14.81 3.13 9.79
CA ASP A 54 -13.81 3.27 8.74
C ASP A 54 -13.50 1.93 8.03
N GLY A 55 -13.70 1.88 6.72
CA GLY A 55 -13.30 0.76 5.85
C GLY A 55 -14.29 -0.40 5.76
N LEU A 56 -15.59 -0.17 5.50
CA LEU A 56 -16.59 -1.26 5.47
C LEU A 56 -16.24 -2.41 4.52
N ASP A 57 -15.55 -2.13 3.41
CA ASP A 57 -15.12 -3.15 2.44
C ASP A 57 -14.07 -4.12 3.00
N GLU A 58 -13.47 -3.79 4.14
CA GLU A 58 -12.54 -4.64 4.88
C GLU A 58 -13.28 -5.55 5.89
N PHE A 59 -14.59 -5.36 6.09
CA PHE A 59 -15.36 -6.15 7.04
C PHE A 59 -15.68 -7.53 6.49
N LYS A 60 -15.35 -8.57 7.26
CA LYS A 60 -15.52 -9.96 6.81
C LYS A 60 -16.93 -10.53 7.05
N TYR A 61 -17.73 -9.85 7.86
CA TYR A 61 -19.08 -10.29 8.19
C TYR A 61 -20.10 -9.59 7.29
N GLN A 62 -21.10 -10.33 6.82
CA GLN A 62 -22.21 -9.73 6.09
C GLN A 62 -23.09 -8.92 7.05
N LEU A 63 -23.51 -7.74 6.61
CA LEU A 63 -24.43 -6.88 7.34
C LEU A 63 -25.85 -7.12 6.83
N ASP A 64 -26.76 -7.52 7.72
CA ASP A 64 -28.18 -7.67 7.39
C ASP A 64 -28.91 -6.34 7.60
N TRP A 65 -28.99 -5.55 6.53
CA TRP A 65 -29.67 -4.25 6.53
C TRP A 65 -31.19 -4.36 6.67
N ASN A 66 -31.76 -5.51 6.32
CA ASN A 66 -33.20 -5.77 6.34
C ASN A 66 -33.66 -6.40 7.67
N ALA A 67 -32.72 -6.71 8.57
CA ALA A 67 -33.05 -7.18 9.90
C ALA A 67 -34.03 -6.20 10.57
N PRO A 68 -35.13 -6.70 11.17
CA PRO A 68 -36.08 -5.84 11.85
C PRO A 68 -35.39 -5.09 12.99
N ASP A 69 -35.83 -3.87 13.26
CA ASP A 69 -35.34 -3.12 14.40
C ASP A 69 -35.74 -3.85 15.68
N ARG A 70 -34.78 -4.55 16.26
CA ARG A 70 -34.90 -5.19 17.57
C ARG A 70 -34.60 -4.16 18.63
N ASP A 71 -35.29 -4.26 19.77
CA ASP A 71 -35.04 -3.44 20.95
C ASP A 71 -33.72 -3.89 21.61
N ILE A 72 -32.61 -3.51 20.98
CA ILE A 72 -31.24 -3.77 21.44
C ILE A 72 -30.85 -2.62 22.34
N SER A 73 -30.76 -2.90 23.64
CA SER A 73 -30.30 -1.93 24.64
C SER A 73 -28.77 -1.82 24.64
N LEU A 74 -28.24 -0.79 25.29
CA LEU A 74 -26.79 -0.62 25.48
C LEU A 74 -26.13 -1.77 26.26
N ASP A 75 -26.90 -2.56 27.01
CA ASP A 75 -26.41 -3.72 27.77
C ASP A 75 -26.50 -5.04 26.97
N SER A 76 -27.25 -5.05 25.87
CA SER A 76 -27.53 -6.23 25.05
C SER A 76 -26.28 -6.69 24.30
N LYS A 77 -25.81 -7.91 24.59
CA LYS A 77 -24.67 -8.51 23.88
C LYS A 77 -25.13 -9.16 22.58
N VAL A 78 -24.66 -8.61 21.46
CA VAL A 78 -25.01 -9.08 20.11
C VAL A 78 -23.74 -9.30 19.27
N PRO A 79 -23.80 -10.05 18.16
CA PRO A 79 -22.69 -10.13 17.23
C PRO A 79 -22.29 -8.72 16.74
N VAL A 80 -20.98 -8.51 16.52
CA VAL A 80 -20.46 -7.21 16.07
C VAL A 80 -21.12 -6.72 14.78
N SER A 81 -21.49 -7.62 13.85
CA SER A 81 -22.23 -7.25 12.64
C SER A 81 -23.61 -6.67 12.93
N GLU A 82 -24.36 -7.25 13.88
CA GLU A 82 -25.67 -6.75 14.31
C GLU A 82 -25.52 -5.42 15.04
N LEU A 83 -24.51 -5.29 15.93
CA LEU A 83 -24.19 -4.06 16.65
C LEU A 83 -23.94 -2.88 15.71
N ILE A 84 -23.17 -3.09 14.63
CA ILE A 84 -22.88 -2.05 13.64
C ILE A 84 -24.14 -1.67 12.85
N VAL A 85 -24.99 -2.63 12.46
CA VAL A 85 -26.25 -2.32 11.77
C VAL A 85 -27.15 -1.44 12.65
N VAL A 86 -27.35 -1.80 13.91
CA VAL A 86 -28.23 -1.00 14.80
C VAL A 86 -27.65 0.37 15.15
N LEU A 87 -26.32 0.50 15.17
CA LEU A 87 -25.66 1.80 15.32
C LEU A 87 -25.88 2.68 14.07
N ILE A 88 -25.69 2.13 12.87
CA ILE A 88 -25.90 2.86 11.60
C ILE A 88 -27.37 3.25 11.41
N LYS A 89 -28.30 2.36 11.74
CA LYS A 89 -29.74 2.64 11.70
C LYS A 89 -30.18 3.68 12.72
N GLY A 90 -29.37 3.92 13.75
CA GLY A 90 -29.72 4.78 14.88
C GLY A 90 -30.70 4.16 15.86
N SER A 91 -31.02 2.86 15.77
CA SER A 91 -31.91 2.21 16.75
C SER A 91 -31.25 2.05 18.12
N LEU A 92 -29.92 1.94 18.17
CA LEU A 92 -29.16 1.85 19.42
C LEU A 92 -28.88 3.23 20.07
N LEU A 93 -28.53 4.23 19.26
CA LEU A 93 -28.19 5.59 19.71
C LEU A 93 -28.80 6.64 18.74
N PRO A 94 -30.10 6.95 18.86
CA PRO A 94 -30.85 7.70 17.84
C PRO A 94 -30.32 9.09 17.47
N GLU A 95 -29.70 9.81 18.39
CA GLU A 95 -29.23 11.18 18.15
C GLU A 95 -27.76 11.27 17.72
N SER A 96 -27.04 10.14 17.79
CA SER A 96 -25.62 10.09 17.43
C SER A 96 -25.41 10.29 15.93
N SER A 97 -24.26 10.84 15.57
CA SER A 97 -23.86 10.98 14.16
C SER A 97 -22.97 9.81 13.75
N VAL A 98 -23.14 9.32 12.53
CA VAL A 98 -22.32 8.26 11.97
C VAL A 98 -21.72 8.71 10.63
N ILE A 99 -20.42 8.52 10.47
CA ILE A 99 -19.72 8.61 9.19
C ILE A 99 -19.25 7.21 8.83
N LEU A 100 -19.63 6.72 7.65
CA LEU A 100 -19.19 5.43 7.13
C LEU A 100 -18.27 5.67 5.93
N THR A 101 -17.08 5.06 5.92
CA THR A 101 -16.21 5.04 4.74
C THR A 101 -16.20 3.65 4.12
N SER A 102 -16.16 3.61 2.79
CA SER A 102 -16.02 2.35 2.06
C SER A 102 -15.60 2.56 0.61
N ARG A 103 -15.03 1.52 -0.01
CA ARG A 103 -14.95 1.43 -1.47
C ARG A 103 -16.35 1.36 -2.11
N PRO A 104 -16.52 1.82 -3.36
CA PRO A 104 -17.81 1.83 -4.04
C PRO A 104 -18.50 0.47 -4.20
N SER A 105 -17.76 -0.63 -4.00
CA SER A 105 -18.22 -2.00 -4.19
C SER A 105 -19.06 -2.58 -3.05
N THR A 106 -19.31 -1.84 -1.96
CA THR A 106 -20.09 -2.36 -0.83
C THR A 106 -21.58 -2.07 -0.91
N ASP A 107 -22.39 -3.01 -0.41
CA ASP A 107 -23.85 -2.98 -0.47
C ASP A 107 -24.52 -2.13 0.64
N ALA A 108 -23.82 -1.18 1.25
CA ALA A 108 -24.41 -0.31 2.28
C ALA A 108 -25.56 0.52 1.69
N PRO A 109 -26.80 0.41 2.19
CA PRO A 109 -27.91 1.11 1.59
C PRO A 109 -27.85 2.62 1.84
N LYS A 110 -27.82 3.37 0.74
CA LYS A 110 -27.67 4.83 0.77
C LYS A 110 -28.80 5.54 1.51
N TRP A 111 -29.99 4.94 1.61
CA TRP A 111 -31.16 5.53 2.29
C TRP A 111 -31.01 5.64 3.81
N PHE A 112 -30.04 4.97 4.44
CA PHE A 112 -29.72 5.16 5.85
C PHE A 112 -28.92 6.43 6.13
N PHE A 113 -28.36 7.08 5.10
CA PHE A 113 -27.47 8.22 5.25
C PHE A 113 -28.12 9.49 4.72
N GLN A 114 -28.00 10.58 5.48
CA GLN A 114 -28.50 11.89 5.04
C GLN A 114 -27.64 12.51 3.93
N CYS A 115 -26.37 12.08 3.82
CA CYS A 115 -25.42 12.54 2.83
C CYS A 115 -24.55 11.38 2.35
N CYS A 116 -24.32 11.31 1.04
CA CYS A 116 -23.36 10.40 0.45
C CYS A 116 -22.41 11.20 -0.45
N CYS A 117 -21.12 11.13 -0.15
CA CYS A 117 -20.06 11.78 -0.91
C CYS A 117 -19.14 10.74 -1.54
N VAL A 118 -18.54 11.08 -2.68
CA VAL A 118 -17.48 10.27 -3.30
C VAL A 118 -16.20 11.09 -3.26
N VAL A 119 -15.15 10.53 -2.67
CA VAL A 119 -13.81 11.11 -2.70
C VAL A 119 -13.20 10.76 -4.06
N LEU A 120 -13.11 11.74 -4.96
CA LEU A 120 -12.63 11.52 -6.32
C LEU A 120 -11.10 11.48 -6.38
N GLY A 121 -10.42 12.49 -5.82
CA GLY A 121 -8.97 12.64 -5.89
C GLY A 121 -8.54 14.10 -5.70
N CYS A 122 -7.32 14.41 -6.12
CA CYS A 122 -6.75 15.75 -6.17
C CYS A 122 -6.91 16.34 -7.57
N GLU A 123 -7.62 17.45 -7.68
CA GLU A 123 -7.61 18.27 -8.90
C GLU A 123 -6.26 18.96 -9.12
N GLU A 124 -6.05 19.54 -10.29
CA GLU A 124 -4.77 20.18 -10.67
C GLU A 124 -4.27 21.20 -9.63
N ASP A 125 -5.15 22.10 -9.17
CA ASP A 125 -4.81 23.09 -8.15
C ASP A 125 -4.43 22.43 -6.81
N GLN A 126 -5.05 21.30 -6.48
CA GLN A 126 -4.74 20.54 -5.27
C GLN A 126 -3.42 19.76 -5.42
N VAL A 127 -3.06 19.28 -6.61
CA VAL A 127 -1.73 18.70 -6.90
C VAL A 127 -0.65 19.78 -6.75
N LYS A 128 -0.91 21.00 -7.24
CA LYS A 128 -0.02 22.15 -7.05
C LYS A 128 0.14 22.51 -5.57
N GLU A 129 -0.97 22.57 -4.83
CA GLU A 129 -0.94 22.81 -3.38
C GLU A 129 -0.18 21.69 -2.64
N TYR A 130 -0.40 20.43 -3.03
CA TYR A 130 0.28 19.28 -2.45
C TYR A 130 1.78 19.34 -2.64
N THR A 131 2.25 19.59 -3.87
CA THR A 131 3.70 19.72 -4.16
C THR A 131 4.33 20.87 -3.36
N SER A 132 3.64 22.01 -3.25
CA SER A 132 4.08 23.15 -2.44
C SER A 132 4.24 22.76 -0.96
N LYS A 133 3.23 22.10 -0.37
CA LYS A 133 3.27 21.62 1.02
C LYS A 133 4.33 20.54 1.26
N PHE A 134 4.56 19.67 0.28
CA PHE A 134 5.54 18.59 0.36
C PHE A 134 6.97 19.11 0.40
N TYR A 135 7.34 19.96 -0.57
CA TYR A 135 8.72 20.43 -0.72
C TYR A 135 9.07 21.64 0.14
N LYS A 136 8.08 22.49 0.47
CA LYS A 136 8.22 23.75 1.25
C LYS A 136 9.09 24.84 0.59
N ASP A 137 10.04 24.47 -0.27
CA ASP A 137 10.81 25.35 -1.14
C ASP A 137 10.01 25.65 -2.41
N LEU A 138 9.72 26.93 -2.63
CA LEU A 138 8.89 27.38 -3.74
C LEU A 138 9.50 27.02 -5.11
N LYS A 139 10.82 27.22 -5.29
CA LYS A 139 11.51 26.95 -6.56
C LYS A 139 11.53 25.45 -6.88
N VAL A 140 11.75 24.61 -5.87
CA VAL A 140 11.72 23.14 -6.06
C VAL A 140 10.31 22.67 -6.35
N SER A 141 9.32 23.14 -5.58
CA SER A 141 7.92 22.77 -5.77
C SER A 141 7.38 23.12 -7.15
N GLU A 142 7.74 24.30 -7.67
CA GLU A 142 7.34 24.76 -9.01
C GLU A 142 7.95 23.90 -10.11
N LYS A 143 9.25 23.58 -10.01
CA LYS A 143 9.92 22.68 -10.97
C LYS A 143 9.30 21.28 -10.99
N VAL A 144 8.99 20.73 -9.81
CA VAL A 144 8.38 19.41 -9.69
C VAL A 144 6.96 19.41 -10.22
N TYR A 145 6.15 20.41 -9.87
CA TYR A 145 4.79 20.55 -10.37
C TYR A 145 4.78 20.66 -11.90
N ASN A 146 5.62 21.51 -12.48
CA ASN A 146 5.73 21.64 -13.94
C ASN A 146 6.14 20.33 -14.59
N TYR A 147 7.07 19.57 -13.98
CA TYR A 147 7.44 18.25 -14.50
C TYR A 147 6.30 17.23 -14.46
N ILE A 148 5.46 17.27 -13.41
CA ILE A 148 4.27 16.42 -13.31
C ILE A 148 3.26 16.82 -14.39
N LEU A 149 3.02 18.13 -14.56
CA LEU A 149 2.07 18.69 -15.53
C LEU A 149 2.48 18.38 -16.98
N ASP A 150 3.78 18.50 -17.31
CA ASP A 150 4.33 18.22 -18.64
C ASP A 150 4.39 16.71 -18.98
N ASN A 151 4.07 15.84 -18.03
CA ASN A 151 4.07 14.39 -18.21
C ASN A 151 2.68 13.82 -17.97
N ASP A 152 1.91 13.62 -19.03
CA ASP A 152 0.52 13.12 -18.99
C ASP A 152 0.33 11.89 -18.10
N ASN A 153 1.27 10.93 -18.13
CA ASN A 153 1.16 9.73 -17.30
C ASN A 153 1.27 10.06 -15.81
N LEU A 154 2.20 10.94 -15.43
CA LEU A 154 2.36 11.35 -14.03
C LEU A 154 1.24 12.26 -13.60
N PHE A 155 0.80 13.17 -14.47
CA PHE A 155 -0.32 14.06 -14.19
C PHE A 155 -1.59 13.26 -13.87
N VAL A 156 -1.96 12.31 -14.75
CA VAL A 156 -3.14 11.45 -14.54
C VAL A 156 -3.00 10.61 -13.26
N LEU A 157 -1.81 10.08 -12.97
CA LEU A 157 -1.58 9.33 -11.73
C LEU A 157 -1.67 10.24 -10.48
N SER A 158 -1.16 11.48 -10.56
CA SER A 158 -1.11 12.42 -9.44
C SER A 158 -2.49 12.84 -8.92
N PHE A 159 -3.55 12.60 -9.71
CA PHE A 159 -4.93 12.72 -9.27
C PHE A 159 -5.23 11.86 -8.03
N ILE A 160 -4.60 10.69 -7.88
CA ILE A 160 -4.76 9.87 -6.68
C ILE A 160 -3.76 10.40 -5.62
N PRO A 161 -4.21 10.85 -4.44
CA PRO A 161 -3.34 11.48 -3.43
C PRO A 161 -2.13 10.62 -3.05
N LEU A 162 -2.32 9.31 -2.95
CA LEU A 162 -1.25 8.36 -2.67
C LEU A 162 -0.18 8.35 -3.78
N TYR A 163 -0.59 8.35 -5.05
CA TYR A 163 0.36 8.43 -6.15
C TYR A 163 1.04 9.79 -6.19
N CYS A 164 0.35 10.88 -5.85
CA CYS A 164 0.97 12.19 -5.69
C CYS A 164 2.11 12.16 -4.65
N TYR A 165 1.90 11.50 -3.50
CA TYR A 165 2.94 11.25 -2.50
C TYR A 165 4.13 10.45 -3.04
N ILE A 166 3.85 9.32 -3.72
CA ILE A 166 4.90 8.45 -4.27
C ILE A 166 5.69 9.18 -5.35
N ILE A 167 5.03 9.91 -6.25
CA ILE A 167 5.65 10.71 -7.31
C ILE A 167 6.52 11.81 -6.70
N CYS A 168 6.01 12.57 -5.74
CA CYS A 168 6.81 13.61 -5.07
C CYS A 168 8.04 13.00 -4.40
N THR A 169 7.87 11.91 -3.65
CA THR A 169 9.00 11.22 -3.03
C THR A 169 10.00 10.72 -4.07
N ALA A 170 9.55 10.13 -5.18
CA ALA A 170 10.41 9.65 -6.25
C ALA A 170 11.18 10.78 -6.97
N LEU A 171 10.58 11.97 -7.11
CA LEU A 171 11.19 13.12 -7.78
C LEU A 171 12.15 13.90 -6.87
N ALA A 172 12.13 13.69 -5.56
CA ALA A 172 12.95 14.44 -4.61
C ALA A 172 14.47 14.37 -4.89
N GLU A 173 14.95 13.25 -5.46
CA GLU A 173 16.36 13.10 -5.85
C GLU A 173 16.77 13.93 -7.07
N PHE A 174 15.80 14.30 -7.91
CA PHE A 174 16.04 14.95 -9.20
C PHE A 174 15.90 16.47 -9.15
N PHE A 175 15.13 16.97 -8.19
CA PHE A 175 14.87 18.40 -8.01
C PHE A 175 15.38 18.85 -6.65
N SER A 176 16.43 19.68 -6.63
CA SER A 176 16.94 20.29 -5.41
C SER A 176 17.13 21.79 -5.54
N SER A 177 17.14 22.48 -4.41
CA SER A 177 17.29 23.93 -4.30
C SER A 177 18.71 24.43 -4.63
N GLN A 178 19.72 23.56 -4.61
CA GLN A 178 21.08 23.94 -4.98
C GLN A 178 21.22 24.03 -6.50
N GLU A 179 21.50 25.25 -6.97
CA GLU A 179 21.90 25.57 -8.34
C GLU A 179 23.30 25.02 -8.62
N ASP A 180 23.46 23.70 -8.75
CA ASP A 180 24.64 23.12 -9.40
C ASP A 180 24.29 22.83 -10.85
N SER A 181 24.41 23.87 -11.67
CA SER A 181 24.29 23.82 -13.12
C SER A 181 25.42 23.03 -13.81
N ASP A 182 26.42 22.50 -13.07
CA ASP A 182 27.58 21.83 -13.68
C ASP A 182 27.95 20.46 -13.11
N SER A 183 27.27 19.99 -12.05
CA SER A 183 27.37 18.59 -11.62
C SER A 183 26.09 17.86 -11.98
N ARG A 184 25.85 17.68 -13.30
CA ARG A 184 24.92 16.66 -13.74
C ARG A 184 25.32 15.36 -13.02
N SER A 185 24.43 14.82 -12.21
CA SER A 185 24.27 13.37 -12.13
C SER A 185 23.93 12.92 -13.56
N LEU A 186 24.97 12.81 -14.39
CA LEU A 186 24.96 12.63 -15.84
C LEU A 186 24.33 11.29 -16.26
N GLU A 187 23.87 10.49 -15.29
CA GLU A 187 23.28 9.18 -15.48
C GLU A 187 21.74 9.17 -15.59
N LEU A 188 21.01 10.24 -15.27
CA LEU A 188 19.59 10.05 -14.91
C LEU A 188 18.60 11.08 -15.47
N ASN A 189 17.67 10.59 -16.28
CA ASN A 189 16.40 11.24 -16.58
C ASN A 189 15.42 11.01 -15.41
N PRO A 190 14.58 12.00 -15.03
CA PRO A 190 13.53 11.77 -14.04
C PRO A 190 12.51 10.71 -14.52
N PRO A 191 11.84 10.00 -13.59
CA PRO A 191 10.95 8.90 -13.91
C PRO A 191 9.77 9.35 -14.77
N ARG A 192 9.45 8.60 -15.82
CA ARG A 192 8.33 8.93 -16.73
C ARG A 192 7.19 7.93 -16.71
N THR A 193 7.47 6.70 -16.31
CA THR A 193 6.47 5.63 -16.21
C THR A 193 6.16 5.31 -14.75
N VAL A 194 5.01 4.68 -14.50
CA VAL A 194 4.65 4.22 -13.15
C VAL A 194 5.71 3.29 -12.56
N SER A 195 6.30 2.41 -13.38
CA SER A 195 7.36 1.50 -12.94
C SER A 195 8.64 2.26 -12.57
N ASP A 196 9.01 3.30 -13.34
CA ASP A 196 10.16 4.15 -13.01
C ASP A 196 9.91 4.93 -11.71
N VAL A 197 8.69 5.44 -11.51
CA VAL A 197 8.29 6.16 -10.30
C VAL A 197 8.47 5.27 -9.07
N TYR A 198 7.95 4.04 -9.10
CA TYR A 198 8.07 3.14 -7.95
C TYR A 198 9.50 2.69 -7.69
N TYR A 199 10.28 2.46 -8.75
CA TYR A 199 11.71 2.17 -8.62
C TYR A 199 12.47 3.36 -7.98
N CYS A 200 12.20 4.59 -8.44
CA CYS A 200 12.81 5.79 -7.88
C CYS A 200 12.32 6.09 -6.46
N TYR A 201 11.05 5.81 -6.15
CA TYR A 201 10.51 5.87 -4.80
C TYR A 201 11.26 4.93 -3.86
N LEU A 202 11.40 3.66 -4.24
CA LEU A 202 12.11 2.66 -3.45
C LEU A 202 13.57 3.05 -3.23
N PHE A 203 14.25 3.52 -4.30
CA PHE A 203 15.61 4.01 -4.21
C PHE A 203 15.74 5.19 -3.24
N THR A 204 14.84 6.16 -3.32
CA THR A 204 14.81 7.35 -2.45
C THR A 204 14.56 6.95 -1.01
N ALA A 205 13.60 6.04 -0.76
CA ALA A 205 13.31 5.49 0.55
C ALA A 205 14.56 4.79 1.15
N VAL A 206 15.25 3.96 0.37
CA VAL A 206 16.50 3.31 0.79
C VAL A 206 17.57 4.33 1.14
N LYS A 207 17.83 5.29 0.24
CA LYS A 207 18.92 6.25 0.41
C LYS A 207 18.71 7.17 1.62
N HIS A 208 17.50 7.69 1.80
CA HIS A 208 17.21 8.67 2.85
C HIS A 208 16.74 8.09 4.18
N HIS A 209 16.17 6.89 4.17
CA HIS A 209 15.69 6.26 5.39
C HIS A 209 16.58 5.10 5.82
N ALA A 210 16.97 4.17 4.94
CA ALA A 210 17.81 3.04 5.34
C ALA A 210 19.27 3.44 5.59
N LEU A 211 19.81 4.32 4.74
CA LEU A 211 21.24 4.65 4.66
C LEU A 211 21.54 6.10 5.05
N LYS A 212 20.62 6.77 5.77
CA LYS A 212 20.75 8.18 6.14
C LYS A 212 22.11 8.45 6.79
N GLY A 213 22.90 9.33 6.18
CA GLY A 213 24.23 9.72 6.68
C GLY A 213 25.33 8.67 6.52
N LYS A 214 25.04 7.50 5.94
CA LYS A 214 26.03 6.45 5.61
C LYS A 214 26.49 6.50 4.15
N VAL A 215 25.77 7.23 3.30
CA VAL A 215 26.00 7.29 1.87
C VAL A 215 25.93 8.73 1.40
N GLU A 216 26.89 9.14 0.57
CA GLU A 216 26.95 10.47 0.00
C GLU A 216 25.89 10.67 -1.09
N ARG A 217 25.59 11.93 -1.42
CA ARG A 217 24.59 12.25 -2.45
C ARG A 217 24.96 11.66 -3.82
N ASN A 218 26.26 11.57 -4.11
CA ASN A 218 26.79 11.14 -5.41
C ASN A 218 27.14 9.65 -5.49
N THR A 219 26.85 8.86 -4.44
CA THR A 219 27.12 7.42 -4.48
C THR A 219 26.31 6.73 -5.58
N PRO A 220 26.93 5.86 -6.40
CA PRO A 220 26.25 5.15 -7.48
C PRO A 220 25.04 4.36 -6.99
N ARG A 221 23.97 4.32 -7.81
CA ARG A 221 22.74 3.60 -7.45
C ARG A 221 22.99 2.11 -7.19
N SER A 222 23.87 1.49 -7.97
CA SER A 222 24.22 0.07 -7.83
C SER A 222 24.86 -0.23 -6.47
N GLU A 223 25.67 0.68 -5.94
CA GLU A 223 26.31 0.52 -4.64
C GLU A 223 25.29 0.67 -3.51
N VAL A 224 24.46 1.72 -3.54
CA VAL A 224 23.35 1.92 -2.60
C VAL A 224 22.45 0.68 -2.53
N LEU A 225 22.04 0.17 -3.69
CA LEU A 225 21.16 -0.99 -3.78
C LEU A 225 21.83 -2.28 -3.28
N SER A 226 23.13 -2.44 -3.50
CA SER A 226 23.86 -3.62 -3.02
C SER A 226 23.90 -3.72 -1.50
N LEU A 227 23.95 -2.58 -0.79
CA LEU A 227 23.96 -2.52 0.68
C LEU A 227 22.65 -3.04 1.30
N VAL A 228 21.53 -2.93 0.58
CA VAL A 228 20.19 -3.35 1.06
C VAL A 228 19.63 -4.53 0.26
N MET A 229 20.44 -5.16 -0.60
CA MET A 229 19.99 -6.22 -1.51
C MET A 229 19.29 -7.36 -0.77
N GLN A 230 19.85 -7.80 0.36
CA GLN A 230 19.27 -8.89 1.15
C GLN A 230 17.91 -8.50 1.76
N GLN A 231 17.83 -7.31 2.36
CA GLN A 231 16.58 -6.80 2.94
C GLN A 231 15.48 -6.64 1.87
N LEU A 232 15.81 -6.04 0.72
CA LEU A 232 14.86 -5.90 -0.40
C LEU A 232 14.44 -7.25 -0.98
N THR A 233 15.35 -8.22 -1.03
CA THR A 233 15.02 -9.59 -1.50
C THR A 233 14.04 -10.27 -0.55
N ASN A 234 14.27 -10.18 0.77
CA ASN A 234 13.38 -10.76 1.78
C ASN A 234 12.00 -10.09 1.76
N LEU A 235 11.97 -8.76 1.65
CA LEU A 235 10.75 -7.99 1.59
C LEU A 235 9.95 -8.27 0.30
N GLY A 236 10.64 -8.37 -0.84
CA GLY A 236 10.01 -8.75 -2.10
C GLY A 236 9.50 -10.20 -2.10
N ARG A 237 10.19 -11.12 -1.41
CA ARG A 237 9.73 -12.50 -1.22
C ARG A 237 8.47 -12.57 -0.37
N LEU A 238 8.41 -11.80 0.72
CA LEU A 238 7.20 -11.62 1.54
C LEU A 238 6.05 -11.07 0.69
N ALA A 239 6.32 -9.99 -0.06
CA ALA A 239 5.35 -9.33 -0.91
C ALA A 239 4.76 -10.30 -1.94
N TYR A 240 5.62 -11.04 -2.65
CA TYR A 240 5.22 -12.04 -3.64
C TYR A 240 4.38 -13.16 -3.02
N GLY A 241 4.85 -13.76 -1.92
CA GLY A 241 4.15 -14.84 -1.25
C GLY A 241 2.76 -14.44 -0.74
N ASN A 242 2.64 -13.24 -0.19
CA ASN A 242 1.37 -12.71 0.29
C ASN A 242 0.44 -12.28 -0.84
N LEU A 243 0.99 -11.73 -1.93
CA LEU A 243 0.21 -11.35 -3.11
C LEU A 243 -0.51 -12.57 -3.72
N LEU A 244 0.22 -13.68 -3.88
CA LEU A 244 -0.32 -14.94 -4.40
C LEU A 244 -1.34 -15.61 -3.47
N LYS A 245 -1.33 -15.28 -2.17
CA LYS A 245 -2.30 -15.76 -1.19
C LYS A 245 -3.45 -14.78 -0.97
N SER A 246 -3.48 -13.66 -1.70
CA SER A 246 -4.41 -12.54 -1.46
C SER A 246 -4.40 -12.08 0.02
N LYS A 247 -3.23 -12.15 0.65
CA LYS A 247 -3.03 -11.83 2.06
C LYS A 247 -2.51 -10.40 2.19
N ILE A 248 -3.24 -9.56 2.93
CA ILE A 248 -2.95 -8.13 3.09
C ILE A 248 -2.20 -7.83 4.40
N MET A 249 -2.50 -8.60 5.45
CA MET A 249 -1.93 -8.43 6.79
C MET A 249 -1.14 -9.66 7.21
N PHE A 250 -0.05 -9.47 7.95
CA PHE A 250 0.85 -10.52 8.43
C PHE A 250 1.43 -10.15 9.79
N ASP A 251 1.73 -11.15 10.61
CA ASP A 251 2.27 -10.95 11.96
C ASP A 251 3.81 -10.88 11.97
N ILE A 252 4.37 -10.59 13.15
CA ILE A 252 5.82 -10.57 13.36
C ILE A 252 6.50 -11.93 13.10
N GLN A 253 5.84 -13.04 13.43
CA GLN A 253 6.40 -14.38 13.22
C GLN A 253 6.52 -14.69 11.73
N GLU A 254 5.59 -14.21 10.91
CA GLU A 254 5.67 -14.29 9.47
C GLU A 254 6.82 -13.45 8.91
N LEU A 255 7.01 -12.22 9.39
CA LEU A 255 8.17 -11.41 9.01
C LEU A 255 9.50 -12.14 9.26
N GLU A 256 9.64 -12.75 10.44
CA GLU A 256 10.81 -13.55 10.80
C GLU A 256 11.00 -14.77 9.90
N ARG A 257 9.92 -15.47 9.52
CA ARG A 257 9.96 -16.61 8.56
C ARG A 257 10.48 -16.19 7.18
N TYR A 258 10.23 -14.95 6.77
CA TYR A 258 10.78 -14.39 5.53
C TYR A 258 12.19 -13.79 5.71
N GLY A 259 12.77 -13.88 6.91
CA GLY A 259 14.14 -13.44 7.19
C GLY A 259 14.25 -11.93 7.47
N LEU A 260 13.17 -11.27 7.88
CA LEU A 260 13.17 -9.89 8.36
C LEU A 260 13.29 -9.91 9.88
N THR A 261 14.38 -9.36 10.43
CA THR A 261 14.63 -9.36 11.87
C THR A 261 13.89 -8.23 12.59
N PRO A 262 13.67 -8.31 13.91
CA PRO A 262 13.12 -7.19 14.69
C PRO A 262 13.89 -5.87 14.51
N VAL A 263 15.20 -5.93 14.26
CA VAL A 263 16.04 -4.75 13.96
C VAL A 263 15.69 -4.18 12.59
N ASP A 264 15.45 -5.03 11.60
CA ASP A 264 14.97 -4.58 10.28
C ASP A 264 13.58 -3.93 10.42
N ILE A 265 12.68 -4.52 11.21
CA ILE A 265 11.31 -4.02 11.47
C ILE A 265 11.33 -2.63 12.10
N GLN A 266 12.27 -2.38 13.01
CA GLN A 266 12.48 -1.06 13.60
C GLN A 266 13.26 -0.10 12.70
N SER A 267 13.73 -0.55 11.52
CA SER A 267 14.41 0.32 10.59
C SER A 267 13.45 1.37 10.00
N THR A 268 13.99 2.56 9.82
CA THR A 268 13.33 3.67 9.15
C THR A 268 12.90 3.31 7.72
N LEU A 269 13.56 2.36 7.05
CA LEU A 269 13.12 1.87 5.73
C LEU A 269 11.81 1.11 5.81
N LEU A 270 11.69 0.14 6.73
CA LEU A 270 10.45 -0.63 6.85
C LEU A 270 9.30 0.25 7.34
N SER A 271 9.55 1.31 8.12
CA SER A 271 8.50 2.30 8.44
C SER A 271 7.93 3.06 7.22
N GLN A 272 8.67 3.12 6.10
CA GLN A 272 8.20 3.74 4.85
C GLN A 272 7.49 2.75 3.92
N ILE A 273 7.57 1.45 4.22
CA ILE A 273 7.04 0.38 3.34
C ILE A 273 5.91 -0.38 4.03
N LEU A 274 6.07 -0.64 5.31
CA LEU A 274 5.13 -1.35 6.17
C LEU A 274 4.49 -0.38 7.16
N VAL A 275 3.19 -0.56 7.35
CA VAL A 275 2.41 0.14 8.37
C VAL A 275 2.15 -0.85 9.51
N PRO A 276 2.60 -0.54 10.75
CA PRO A 276 2.20 -1.31 11.91
C PRO A 276 0.71 -1.05 12.19
N LEU A 277 -0.05 -2.11 12.21
CA LEU A 277 -1.42 -2.13 12.65
C LEU A 277 -1.37 -2.48 14.14
N LYS A 278 -1.53 -1.45 14.98
CA LYS A 278 -1.64 -1.64 16.44
C LYS A 278 -2.96 -2.34 16.75
N GLU A 279 -2.96 -3.67 16.67
CA GLU A 279 -3.99 -4.47 17.32
C GLU A 279 -3.54 -4.70 18.77
N GLU A 280 -4.44 -4.49 19.74
CA GLU A 280 -4.07 -4.46 21.17
C GLU A 280 -3.51 -5.78 21.73
N ARG A 281 -3.50 -6.87 20.94
CA ARG A 281 -3.06 -8.21 21.37
C ARG A 281 -1.97 -8.84 20.48
N VAL A 282 -1.84 -8.42 19.22
CA VAL A 282 -0.84 -8.95 18.27
C VAL A 282 -0.37 -7.82 17.37
N GLU A 283 0.93 -7.63 17.25
CA GLU A 283 1.47 -6.64 16.32
C GLU A 283 1.35 -7.19 14.88
N MET A 284 0.45 -6.58 14.11
CA MET A 284 0.23 -6.91 12.71
C MET A 284 0.84 -5.85 11.81
N PHE A 285 1.21 -6.26 10.59
CA PHE A 285 1.81 -5.38 9.60
C PHE A 285 1.09 -5.55 8.27
N SER A 286 1.07 -4.48 7.49
CA SER A 286 0.65 -4.48 6.09
C SER A 286 1.57 -3.59 5.29
N PHE A 287 1.65 -3.79 3.98
CA PHE A 287 2.24 -2.76 3.11
C PHE A 287 1.36 -1.52 3.15
N PHE A 288 1.93 -0.31 3.15
CA PHE A 288 1.12 0.92 3.21
C PHE A 288 0.15 1.06 2.03
N HIS A 289 0.41 0.34 0.94
CA HIS A 289 -0.53 0.18 -0.16
C HIS A 289 -0.26 -1.09 -0.98
N LEU A 290 -1.32 -1.65 -1.59
CA LEU A 290 -1.24 -2.87 -2.42
C LEU A 290 -0.26 -2.70 -3.59
N THR A 291 -0.21 -1.55 -4.24
CA THR A 291 0.70 -1.32 -5.38
C THR A 291 2.18 -1.37 -4.98
N VAL A 292 2.50 -1.08 -3.72
CA VAL A 292 3.87 -1.21 -3.17
C VAL A 292 4.21 -2.68 -3.01
N GLN A 293 3.27 -3.46 -2.49
CA GLN A 293 3.38 -4.92 -2.43
C GLN A 293 3.56 -5.52 -3.83
N GLU A 294 2.74 -5.12 -4.80
CA GLU A 294 2.86 -5.57 -6.19
C GLU A 294 4.20 -5.18 -6.83
N HIS A 295 4.68 -3.96 -6.58
CA HIS A 295 5.97 -3.52 -7.08
C HIS A 295 7.14 -4.32 -6.49
N LEU A 296 7.16 -4.55 -5.17
CA LEU A 296 8.19 -5.33 -4.50
C LEU A 296 8.15 -6.81 -4.90
N ALA A 297 6.95 -7.35 -5.11
CA ALA A 297 6.74 -8.68 -5.66
C ALA A 297 7.32 -8.78 -7.08
N ALA A 298 7.03 -7.81 -7.94
CA ALA A 298 7.56 -7.74 -9.31
C ALA A 298 9.09 -7.59 -9.32
N LEU A 299 9.64 -6.77 -8.41
CA LEU A 299 11.08 -6.62 -8.23
C LEU A 299 11.74 -7.95 -7.82
N TYR A 300 11.15 -8.67 -6.86
CA TYR A 300 11.62 -9.98 -6.46
C TYR A 300 11.65 -10.97 -7.63
N CYS A 301 10.58 -11.03 -8.42
CA CYS A 301 10.56 -11.86 -9.63
C CYS A 301 11.66 -11.45 -10.61
N ALA A 302 11.78 -10.16 -10.91
CA ALA A 302 12.75 -9.64 -11.86
C ALA A 302 14.20 -9.87 -11.41
N ILE A 303 14.50 -9.91 -10.11
CA ILE A 303 15.84 -10.21 -9.58
C ILE A 303 16.13 -11.71 -9.66
N ASN A 304 15.17 -12.57 -9.35
CA ASN A 304 15.37 -14.02 -9.19
C ASN A 304 15.17 -14.83 -10.49
N LEU A 305 14.54 -14.25 -11.52
CA LEU A 305 14.43 -14.87 -12.84
C LEU A 305 15.77 -14.81 -13.59
N SER A 306 16.59 -15.86 -13.52
CA SER A 306 17.93 -15.86 -14.12
C SER A 306 17.98 -16.33 -15.58
N LYS A 307 17.12 -17.29 -15.97
CA LYS A 307 17.11 -17.88 -17.32
C LYS A 307 16.13 -17.16 -18.25
N GLN A 308 16.53 -16.92 -19.50
CA GLN A 308 15.65 -16.27 -20.50
C GLN A 308 14.34 -17.04 -20.71
N GLY A 309 14.39 -18.38 -20.79
CA GLY A 309 13.18 -19.20 -20.90
C GLY A 309 12.23 -19.06 -19.72
N HIS A 310 12.75 -18.83 -18.51
CA HIS A 310 11.94 -18.58 -17.31
C HIS A 310 11.27 -17.20 -17.34
N ILE A 311 11.94 -16.19 -17.91
CA ILE A 311 11.36 -14.85 -18.08
C ILE A 311 10.24 -14.88 -19.12
N ILE A 312 10.47 -15.55 -20.26
CA ILE A 312 9.47 -15.71 -21.30
C ILE A 312 8.24 -16.40 -20.74
N GLN A 313 8.39 -17.55 -20.05
CA GLN A 313 7.27 -18.24 -19.39
C GLN A 313 6.52 -17.35 -18.38
N ALA A 314 7.24 -16.53 -17.60
CA ALA A 314 6.60 -15.60 -16.68
C ALA A 314 5.82 -14.51 -17.41
N LEU A 315 6.36 -13.96 -18.50
CA LEU A 315 5.65 -12.98 -19.32
C LEU A 315 4.44 -13.59 -20.01
N ASP A 316 4.58 -14.80 -20.57
CA ASP A 316 3.50 -15.52 -21.23
C ASP A 316 2.33 -15.77 -20.26
N PHE A 317 2.64 -16.20 -19.04
CA PHE A 317 1.64 -16.39 -17.99
C PHE A 317 1.00 -15.07 -17.54
N TRP A 318 1.79 -14.07 -17.15
CA TRP A 318 1.28 -12.85 -16.51
C TRP A 318 0.68 -11.83 -17.49
N CYS A 319 1.11 -11.84 -18.77
CA CYS A 319 0.63 -10.92 -19.79
C CYS A 319 -0.43 -11.54 -20.69
N PHE A 320 -0.35 -12.84 -20.97
CA PHE A 320 -1.22 -13.52 -21.93
C PHE A 320 -2.05 -14.66 -21.33
N GLY A 321 -1.84 -15.01 -20.05
CA GLY A 321 -2.56 -16.09 -19.39
C GLY A 321 -2.14 -17.49 -19.87
N GLU A 322 -0.98 -17.60 -20.52
CA GLU A 322 -0.51 -18.88 -21.07
C GLU A 322 0.08 -19.76 -19.97
N ILE A 323 -0.53 -20.92 -19.74
CA ILE A 323 -0.09 -21.87 -18.72
C ILE A 323 1.07 -22.71 -19.31
N PRO A 324 2.24 -22.76 -18.66
CA PRO A 324 3.36 -23.57 -19.13
C PRO A 324 2.97 -25.06 -19.19
N PRO A 325 3.34 -25.79 -20.27
CA PRO A 325 3.03 -27.21 -20.36
C PRO A 325 3.79 -28.01 -19.28
N PRO A 326 3.18 -29.09 -18.75
CA PRO A 326 3.68 -29.85 -17.59
C PRO A 326 5.04 -30.53 -17.81
N SER A 327 5.51 -30.62 -19.06
CA SER A 327 6.82 -31.15 -19.44
C SER A 327 7.98 -30.16 -19.29
N THR A 328 7.70 -28.89 -18.98
CA THR A 328 8.71 -27.85 -18.83
C THR A 328 9.16 -27.75 -17.38
N SER A 329 10.46 -27.57 -17.10
CA SER A 329 10.90 -27.30 -15.72
C SER A 329 10.19 -26.03 -15.22
N PRO A 330 9.26 -26.13 -14.24
CA PRO A 330 8.47 -24.99 -13.84
C PRO A 330 9.40 -23.92 -13.26
N THR A 331 9.12 -22.68 -13.61
CA THR A 331 9.80 -21.54 -13.01
C THR A 331 9.60 -21.61 -11.49
N PRO A 332 10.64 -21.38 -10.66
CA PRO A 332 10.49 -21.39 -9.20
C PRO A 332 9.44 -20.39 -8.68
N LEU A 333 9.09 -19.41 -9.52
CA LEU A 333 8.12 -18.38 -9.23
C LEU A 333 6.70 -18.74 -9.74
N LEU A 334 6.55 -19.70 -10.66
CA LEU A 334 5.26 -20.19 -11.17
C LEU A 334 4.91 -21.57 -10.58
N SER A 335 5.31 -21.87 -9.34
CA SER A 335 5.12 -23.20 -8.75
C SER A 335 3.66 -23.68 -8.82
N GLN A 336 3.49 -24.99 -9.04
CA GLN A 336 2.24 -25.71 -9.38
C GLN A 336 1.05 -25.51 -8.43
N ASP A 337 1.23 -24.92 -7.25
CA ASP A 337 0.17 -24.61 -6.28
C ASP A 337 -0.58 -23.30 -6.56
N LEU A 338 -0.23 -22.59 -7.64
CA LEU A 338 -0.93 -21.40 -8.10
C LEU A 338 -2.27 -21.77 -8.75
N HIS A 339 -3.27 -22.09 -7.94
CA HIS A 339 -4.68 -21.95 -8.34
C HIS A 339 -5.04 -20.45 -8.40
N LEU A 340 -4.47 -19.77 -9.39
CA LEU A 340 -4.91 -18.44 -9.81
C LEU A 340 -5.99 -18.66 -10.86
N ASP A 341 -7.25 -18.35 -10.52
CA ASP A 341 -8.28 -18.23 -11.54
C ASP A 341 -7.99 -17.00 -12.43
N GLN A 342 -8.64 -16.96 -13.60
CA GLN A 342 -8.43 -15.89 -14.57
C GLN A 342 -8.78 -14.51 -14.01
N THR A 343 -9.80 -14.46 -13.13
CA THR A 343 -10.22 -13.27 -12.37
C THR A 343 -9.10 -12.72 -11.47
N ARG A 344 -8.31 -13.59 -10.82
CA ARG A 344 -7.18 -13.18 -9.97
C ARG A 344 -6.01 -12.64 -10.77
N VAL A 345 -5.78 -13.17 -11.98
CA VAL A 345 -4.76 -12.60 -12.90
C VAL A 345 -5.19 -11.22 -13.39
N GLU A 346 -6.47 -11.05 -13.73
CA GLU A 346 -7.06 -9.75 -14.09
C GLU A 346 -7.01 -8.73 -12.94
N ASN A 347 -7.07 -9.20 -11.69
CA ASN A 347 -6.93 -8.34 -10.51
C ASN A 347 -5.48 -7.91 -10.21
N LEU A 348 -4.48 -8.49 -10.89
CA LEU A 348 -3.04 -8.24 -10.68
C LEU A 348 -2.38 -7.45 -11.84
N GLN A 349 -3.16 -6.64 -12.56
CA GLN A 349 -2.64 -5.86 -13.68
C GLN A 349 -1.48 -4.92 -13.31
N MET A 350 -1.48 -4.37 -12.09
CA MET A 350 -0.40 -3.49 -11.62
C MET A 350 0.88 -4.28 -11.39
N PHE A 351 0.81 -5.46 -10.77
CA PHE A 351 1.94 -6.40 -10.72
C PHE A 351 2.51 -6.69 -12.11
N THR A 352 1.67 -7.03 -13.10
CA THR A 352 2.15 -7.32 -14.47
C THR A 352 2.84 -6.10 -15.10
N ARG A 353 2.26 -4.90 -14.96
CA ARG A 353 2.88 -3.64 -15.43
C ARG A 353 4.23 -3.37 -14.77
N PHE A 354 4.34 -3.61 -13.46
CA PHE A 354 5.60 -3.49 -12.75
C PHE A 354 6.62 -4.53 -13.20
N LEU A 355 6.22 -5.79 -13.38
CA LEU A 355 7.13 -6.86 -13.82
C LEU A 355 7.78 -6.50 -15.16
N MET A 356 6.98 -6.07 -16.14
CA MET A 356 7.50 -5.61 -17.44
C MET A 356 8.44 -4.41 -17.30
N GLY A 357 8.03 -3.41 -16.52
CA GLY A 357 8.84 -2.21 -16.31
C GLY A 357 10.18 -2.50 -15.62
N VAL A 358 10.16 -3.31 -14.56
CA VAL A 358 11.37 -3.66 -13.81
C VAL A 358 12.29 -4.57 -14.63
N LEU A 359 11.75 -5.47 -15.46
CA LEU A 359 12.55 -6.24 -16.42
C LEU A 359 13.24 -5.31 -17.44
N ARG A 360 12.56 -4.27 -17.93
CA ARG A 360 13.18 -3.24 -18.78
C ARG A 360 14.29 -2.50 -18.03
N THR A 361 14.07 -2.08 -16.78
CA THR A 361 15.08 -1.45 -15.91
C THR A 361 16.30 -2.36 -15.72
N ARG A 362 16.06 -3.67 -15.58
CA ARG A 362 17.12 -4.69 -15.51
C ARG A 362 17.94 -4.76 -16.81
N LEU A 363 17.28 -4.79 -17.96
CA LEU A 363 17.96 -4.80 -19.27
C LEU A 363 18.84 -3.57 -19.47
N GLY A 364 18.40 -2.41 -18.95
CA GLY A 364 19.19 -1.18 -18.93
C GLY A 364 20.36 -1.17 -17.95
N GLY A 365 20.56 -2.22 -17.14
CA GLY A 365 21.65 -2.32 -16.16
C GLY A 365 21.41 -1.56 -14.86
N GLN A 366 20.24 -0.95 -14.69
CA GLN A 366 19.92 -0.12 -13.51
C GLN A 366 19.65 -0.96 -12.24
N LEU A 367 19.45 -2.27 -12.39
CA LEU A 367 19.30 -3.22 -11.28
C LEU A 367 20.60 -3.97 -10.93
N ASP A 368 21.75 -3.61 -11.51
CA ASP A 368 22.99 -4.38 -11.29
C ASP A 368 23.30 -4.57 -9.79
N GLY A 369 23.07 -3.56 -8.95
CA GLY A 369 23.22 -3.66 -7.49
C GLY A 369 22.36 -4.70 -6.78
N LEU A 370 21.25 -5.13 -7.40
CA LEU A 370 20.31 -6.11 -6.86
C LEU A 370 20.41 -7.48 -7.53
N VAL A 371 21.16 -7.60 -8.63
CA VAL A 371 21.32 -8.83 -9.40
C VAL A 371 22.70 -9.43 -9.15
N LEU A 372 22.75 -10.73 -8.83
CA LEU A 372 24.01 -11.46 -8.63
C LEU A 372 24.94 -11.29 -9.84
N ALA A 373 26.24 -11.07 -9.60
CA ALA A 373 27.23 -10.75 -10.63
C ALA A 373 27.24 -11.74 -11.81
N GLN A 374 27.06 -13.04 -11.52
CA GLN A 374 26.94 -14.13 -12.50
C GLN A 374 25.80 -13.97 -13.52
N TRP A 375 24.78 -13.15 -13.23
CA TRP A 375 23.62 -12.92 -14.10
C TRP A 375 23.68 -11.58 -14.84
N ARG A 376 24.65 -10.70 -14.51
CA ARG A 376 24.83 -9.40 -15.17
C ARG A 376 25.35 -9.53 -16.61
N TRP A 377 26.20 -10.52 -16.88
CA TRP A 377 26.83 -10.72 -18.19
C TRP A 377 26.04 -11.61 -19.16
N ALA A 378 25.16 -12.48 -18.66
CA ALA A 378 24.37 -13.40 -19.48
C ALA A 378 23.46 -12.67 -20.50
N TRP A 379 23.15 -11.40 -20.25
CA TRP A 379 22.25 -10.58 -21.08
C TRP A 379 22.96 -9.53 -21.94
N ARG A 380 24.02 -8.87 -21.44
CA ARG A 380 24.72 -7.81 -22.21
C ARG A 380 25.49 -8.35 -23.43
N GLY A 381 25.84 -9.64 -23.46
CA GLY A 381 26.66 -10.24 -24.52
C GLY A 381 25.92 -10.76 -25.76
N ARG A 382 24.59 -10.61 -25.87
CA ARG A 382 23.80 -11.21 -26.99
C ARG A 382 22.90 -10.26 -27.77
N ILE A 383 22.98 -8.95 -27.50
CA ILE A 383 22.23 -7.91 -28.24
C ILE A 383 23.25 -7.03 -28.98
N SER A 384 23.96 -7.62 -29.95
CA SER A 384 24.56 -6.84 -31.03
C SER A 384 23.55 -6.85 -32.18
N PRO A 385 23.22 -5.72 -32.81
CA PRO A 385 22.40 -5.74 -34.01
C PRO A 385 23.12 -6.57 -35.08
N PRO A 386 22.41 -7.35 -35.92
CA PRO A 386 23.02 -7.92 -37.11
C PRO A 386 23.55 -6.76 -37.95
N GLY A 387 24.85 -6.83 -38.26
CA GLY A 387 25.57 -5.81 -39.04
C GLY A 387 25.22 -5.81 -40.52
#